data_AF-A0A6G1EPD0-F1
#
_entry.id   AF-A0A6G1EPD0-F1
#
_cell.length_a   1.000
_cell.length_b   1.000
_cell.length_c   1.000
_cell.angle_alpha   90.00
_cell.angle_beta   90.00
_cell.angle_gamma   90.00
#
_symmetry.space_group_name_H-M   'P 1'
#
loop_
_entity.id
_entity.type
_entity.pdbx_description
1 polymer ?
#
loop_
_entity_poly.entity_id
_entity_poly.type
_entity_poly.pdbx_seq_one_letter_code
_entity_poly.pdbx_strand_id
1 'polypeptide(L)' 'NCGKAKDFFGIIQRIYKTFANSTKKWQVLKDNITGWTLKSVSTTRWESRIESVKAIRFQCADIREALLQ' A
#
# COMPACT_ATOMS: atom_id res chain seq x y z
N ASN A 1 -4.18 5.45 21.40
CA ASN A 1 -5.58 5.48 20.90
C ASN A 1 -5.69 4.51 19.71
N CYS A 2 -6.18 3.28 19.92
CA CYS A 2 -6.12 2.18 18.93
C CYS A 2 -7.01 2.36 17.69
N GLY A 3 -8.05 3.19 17.74
CA GLY A 3 -8.96 3.42 16.60
C GLY A 3 -8.23 3.99 15.39
N LYS A 4 -7.46 5.06 15.58
CA LYS A 4 -6.70 5.72 14.49
C LYS A 4 -5.73 4.79 13.77
N ALA A 5 -5.10 3.86 14.50
CA ALA A 5 -4.21 2.88 13.90
C ALA A 5 -4.99 1.85 13.06
N LYS A 6 -6.15 1.40 13.54
CA LYS A 6 -7.03 0.49 12.80
C LYS A 6 -7.52 1.14 11.50
N ASP A 7 -7.92 2.41 11.54
CA ASP A 7 -8.36 3.16 10.36
C ASP A 7 -7.22 3.31 9.35
N PHE A 8 -6.02 3.65 9.82
CA PHE A 8 -4.83 3.79 8.98
C PHE A 8 -4.48 2.49 8.25
N PHE A 9 -4.37 1.36 8.96
CA PHE A 9 -4.09 0.07 8.32
C PHE A 9 -5.26 -0.41 7.45
N GLY A 10 -6.50 -0.01 7.76
CA GLY A 10 -7.68 -0.23 6.91
C GLY A 10 -7.56 0.47 5.55
N ILE A 11 -7.07 1.71 5.54
CA ILE A 11 -6.81 2.47 4.30
C ILE A 11 -5.72 1.77 3.47
N ILE A 12 -4.61 1.37 4.10
CA ILE A 12 -3.52 0.64 3.42
C ILE A 12 -4.05 -0.63 2.75
N GLN A 13 -4.86 -1.41 3.47
CA GLN A 13 -5.47 -2.63 2.94
C GLN A 13 -6.40 -2.34 1.76
N ARG A 14 -7.16 -1.24 1.81
CA ARG A 14 -8.04 -0.84 0.71
C ARG A 14 -7.24 -0.47 -0.54
N ILE A 15 -6.15 0.28 -0.39
CA ILE A 15 -5.24 0.62 -1.49
C ILE A 15 -4.66 -0.66 -2.09
N TYR A 16 -4.11 -1.55 -1.25
CA TYR A 16 -3.56 -2.83 -1.70
C TYR A 16 -4.60 -3.64 -2.49
N LYS A 17 -5.84 -3.76 -1.98
CA LYS A 17 -6.91 -4.51 -2.64
C LYS A 17 -7.31 -3.90 -3.99
N THR A 18 -7.33 -2.57 -4.11
CA THR A 18 -7.61 -1.88 -5.38
C THR A 18 -6.61 -2.26 -6.47
N PHE A 19 -5.32 -2.31 -6.12
CA PHE A 19 -4.28 -2.71 -7.06
C PHE A 19 -4.26 -4.24 -7.29
N ALA A 20 -4.41 -5.04 -6.25
CA ALA A 20 -4.40 -6.51 -6.35
C ALA A 20 -5.57 -7.06 -7.18
N ASN A 21 -6.70 -6.37 -7.21
CA ASN A 21 -7.87 -6.76 -8.00
C ASN A 21 -7.71 -6.49 -9.52
N SER A 22 -6.65 -5.79 -9.95
CA SER A 22 -6.44 -5.48 -11.36
C SER A 22 -4.97 -5.65 -11.74
N THR A 23 -4.68 -6.64 -12.59
CA THR A 23 -3.33 -6.88 -13.13
C THR A 23 -2.77 -5.67 -13.86
N LYS A 24 -3.61 -4.92 -14.58
CA LYS A 24 -3.21 -3.66 -15.24
C LYS A 24 -2.79 -2.59 -14.22
N LYS A 25 -3.60 -2.36 -13.18
CA LYS A 25 -3.24 -1.39 -12.12
C LYS A 25 -2.04 -1.85 -11.31
N TRP A 26 -1.90 -3.16 -11.09
CA TRP A 26 -0.73 -3.74 -10.44
C TRP A 26 0.56 -3.48 -11.25
N GLN A 27 0.47 -3.54 -12.58
CA GLN A 27 1.60 -3.20 -13.44
C GLN A 27 1.93 -1.71 -13.37
N VAL A 28 0.92 -0.83 -13.51
CA VAL A 28 1.08 0.62 -13.32
C VAL A 28 1.72 0.94 -11.98
N LEU A 29 1.26 0.30 -10.90
CA LEU A 29 1.86 0.47 -9.59
C LEU A 29 3.35 0.10 -9.63
N LYS A 30 3.71 -1.10 -10.08
CA LYS A 30 5.13 -1.53 -10.18
C LYS A 30 6.00 -0.61 -11.03
N ASP A 31 5.43 -0.02 -12.09
CA ASP A 31 6.16 0.89 -12.97
C ASP A 31 6.39 2.27 -12.30
N ASN A 32 5.55 2.66 -11.34
CA ASN A 32 5.66 3.91 -10.59
C ASN A 32 6.45 3.77 -9.27
N ILE A 33 6.38 2.63 -8.55
CA ILE A 33 7.16 2.42 -7.31
C ILE A 33 8.57 1.90 -7.61
N THR A 34 9.58 2.73 -7.39
CA THR A 34 11.00 2.40 -7.58
C THR A 34 11.71 1.86 -6.34
N GLY A 35 10.98 1.51 -5.28
CA GLY A 35 11.58 1.16 -3.98
C GLY A 35 10.77 0.14 -3.17
N TRP A 36 10.01 0.62 -2.20
CA TRP A 36 9.25 -0.18 -1.26
C TRP A 36 7.98 -0.75 -1.91
N THR A 37 7.89 -2.08 -1.98
CA THR A 37 6.69 -2.74 -2.49
C THR A 37 5.52 -2.58 -1.52
N LEU A 38 4.36 -2.17 -2.03
CA LEU A 38 3.12 -2.18 -1.26
C LEU A 38 2.72 -3.63 -0.93
N LYS A 39 2.93 -4.05 0.32
CA LYS A 39 2.52 -5.36 0.81
C LYS A 39 1.14 -5.33 1.48
N SER A 40 0.44 -6.47 1.44
CA SER A 40 -0.75 -6.65 2.26
C SER A 40 -0.36 -6.66 3.75
N VAL A 41 -1.17 -6.04 4.59
CA VAL A 41 -0.97 -6.07 6.04
C VAL A 41 -1.32 -7.46 6.56
N SER A 42 -0.32 -8.18 7.08
CA SER A 42 -0.53 -9.44 7.77
C SER A 42 -0.83 -9.21 9.26
N THR A 43 -1.76 -9.98 9.81
CA THR A 43 -2.07 -9.96 11.24
C THR A 43 -0.96 -10.63 12.05
N THR A 44 -0.35 -11.69 11.51
CA THR A 44 0.66 -12.51 12.21
C THR A 44 2.09 -12.09 11.92
N ARG A 45 2.35 -11.41 10.79
CA ARG A 45 3.71 -10.97 10.40
C ARG A 45 3.84 -9.46 10.50
N TRP A 46 4.40 -9.00 11.61
CA TRP A 46 4.66 -7.59 11.90
C TRP A 46 5.52 -6.89 10.83
N GLU A 47 6.50 -7.59 10.24
CA GLU A 47 7.33 -7.05 9.15
C GLU A 47 6.50 -6.51 7.98
N SER A 48 5.39 -7.17 7.65
CA SER A 48 4.49 -6.72 6.58
C SER A 48 3.89 -5.35 6.87
N ARG A 49 3.61 -5.04 8.15
CA ARG A 49 3.09 -3.74 8.57
C ARG A 49 4.12 -2.64 8.40
N ILE A 50 5.38 -2.92 8.78
CA ILE A 50 6.48 -1.96 8.59
C ILE A 50 6.66 -1.65 7.12
N GLU A 51 6.69 -2.66 6.27
CA GLU A 51 6.89 -2.48 4.83
C GLU A 51 5.74 -1.69 4.18
N SER A 52 4.49 -1.97 4.52
CA SER A 52 3.36 -1.17 4.03
C SER A 52 3.42 0.29 4.52
N VAL A 53 3.86 0.53 5.76
CA VAL A 53 4.03 1.89 6.30
C VAL A 53 5.13 2.63 5.56
N LYS A 54 6.27 1.99 5.29
CA LYS A 54 7.38 2.58 4.53
C LYS A 54 6.94 2.95 3.11
N ALA A 55 6.27 2.05 2.41
CA ALA A 55 5.74 2.32 1.06
C ALA A 55 4.85 3.58 1.04
N ILE A 56 3.93 3.69 2.00
CA ILE A 56 3.06 4.87 2.10
C ILE A 56 3.86 6.13 2.50
N ARG A 57 4.79 6.04 3.46
CA ARG A 57 5.53 7.20 3.95
C ARG A 57 6.47 7.78 2.90
N PHE A 58 7.18 6.93 2.17
CA PHE A 58 8.22 7.35 1.23
C PHE A 58 7.70 7.55 -0.20
N GLN A 59 6.60 6.89 -0.57
CA GLN A 59 6.14 6.81 -1.97
C GLN A 59 4.64 7.11 -2.08
N CYS A 60 4.10 7.92 -1.16
CA CYS A 60 2.70 8.36 -1.20
C CYS A 60 2.34 9.05 -2.53
N ALA A 61 3.27 9.86 -3.07
CA ALA A 61 3.08 10.56 -4.33
C ALA A 61 2.94 9.57 -5.50
N ASP A 62 3.87 8.62 -5.61
CA ASP A 62 3.86 7.60 -6.68
C ASP A 62 2.59 6.73 -6.61
N ILE A 63 2.17 6.35 -5.39
CA ILE A 63 0.93 5.59 -5.18
C ILE A 63 -0.29 6.42 -5.60
N ARG A 64 -0.29 7.73 -5.34
CA ARG A 64 -1.38 8.62 -5.75
C ARG A 64 -1.42 8.76 -7.28
N GLU A 65 -0.30 8.99 -7.94
CA GLU A 65 -0.24 9.07 -9.40
C GLU A 65 -0.69 7.74 -10.05
N ALA A 66 -0.24 6.60 -9.51
CA ALA A 66 -0.68 5.28 -9.96
C ALA A 66 -2.19 5.00 -9.74
N LEU A 67 -2.85 5.72 -8.81
CA LEU A 67 -4.30 5.65 -8.62
C LEU A 67 -5.08 6.57 -9.58
N LEU A 68 -4.44 7.61 -10.10
CA LEU A 68 -5.04 8.57 -11.03
C LEU A 68 -4.92 8.14 -12.51
N GLN A 69 -4.06 7.15 -12.79
CA GLN A 69 -3.96 6.46 -14.09
C GLN A 69 -4.99 5.32 -14.23
#